data_AF-A0A7K3GFP0-F1
#
_entry.id   AF-A0A7K3GFP0-F1
#
_cell.length_a   1.000
_cell.length_b   1.000
_cell.length_c   1.000
_cell.angle_alpha   90.00
_cell.angle_beta   90.00
_cell.angle_gamma   90.00
#
_symmetry.space_group_name_H-M   'P 1'
#
loop_
_entity.id
_entity.type
_entity.pdbx_description
1 polymer ?
#
loop_
_entity_poly.entity_id
_entity_poly.type
_entity_poly.pdbx_seq_one_letter_code
_entity_poly.pdbx_strand_id
1 'polypeptide(L)'
;MSADTQQAPPGPTDEELAGLDAHWRAANYLSVGQIYLMANPLLAEPLRPEHVKPRLLGHWGTSPGLNLVHTHLNRVIKARDLDALCVWGPGHGGPAVLANAWLEGSYGETYPDVGRDAAGMARLFRQFSFPGGVPSHVAPETPGSIHEGGELGYSLSHAYGAAFDHPDLLVACVIGDGEAETGPLATSWHSNKFLDPVHDGAVLPILHLNGYKIANPTVLARLPEDELDTLLRGYGHDPLHVTGDDPAAVHRATARAMDTALDRIAAIQRA
;
A
#
# COMPACT_ATOMS: atom_id res chain seq x y z
N MET A 1 -15.59 1.45 42.13
CA MET A 1 -15.86 1.76 40.71
C MET A 1 -14.88 0.92 39.93
N SER A 2 -15.37 -0.18 39.35
CA SER A 2 -14.53 -1.14 38.63
C SER A 2 -14.02 -0.45 37.38
N ALA A 3 -12.70 -0.40 37.20
CA ALA A 3 -12.11 0.00 35.94
C ALA A 3 -12.55 -1.02 34.90
N ASP A 4 -13.34 -0.57 33.93
CA ASP A 4 -13.57 -1.33 32.70
C ASP A 4 -12.21 -1.50 32.03
N THR A 5 -11.60 -2.65 32.22
CA THR A 5 -10.56 -3.14 31.32
C THR A 5 -11.25 -3.36 29.98
N GLN A 6 -11.23 -2.35 29.11
CA GLN A 6 -11.53 -2.55 27.69
C GLN A 6 -10.57 -3.64 27.20
N GLN A 7 -11.10 -4.85 27.06
CA GLN A 7 -10.38 -5.93 26.41
C GLN A 7 -9.98 -5.44 25.03
N ALA A 8 -8.69 -5.55 24.71
CA ALA A 8 -8.22 -5.32 23.35
C ALA A 8 -9.13 -6.12 22.39
N PRO A 9 -9.55 -5.52 21.25
CA PRO A 9 -10.41 -6.21 20.31
C PRO A 9 -9.81 -7.58 19.99
N PRO A 10 -10.62 -8.65 19.94
CA PRO A 10 -10.11 -9.97 19.59
C PRO A 10 -9.38 -9.87 18.26
N GLY A 11 -8.18 -10.45 18.20
CA GLY A 11 -7.39 -10.47 16.96
C GLY A 11 -8.18 -11.10 15.80
N PRO A 12 -7.73 -10.90 14.55
CA PRO A 12 -8.47 -11.34 13.38
C PRO A 12 -8.76 -12.84 13.45
N THR A 13 -10.00 -13.20 13.11
CA THR A 13 -10.42 -14.61 13.08
C THR A 13 -9.72 -15.36 11.94
N ASP A 14 -9.66 -16.68 12.01
CA ASP A 14 -9.06 -17.47 10.93
C ASP A 14 -9.84 -17.34 9.61
N GLU A 15 -11.16 -17.14 9.66
CA GLU A 15 -11.99 -16.86 8.49
C GLU A 15 -11.65 -15.50 7.86
N GLU A 16 -11.50 -14.46 8.69
CA GLU A 16 -11.06 -13.15 8.24
C GLU A 16 -9.68 -13.22 7.59
N LEU A 17 -8.71 -13.90 8.23
CA LEU A 17 -7.37 -14.10 7.69
C LEU A 17 -7.38 -14.82 6.33
N ALA A 18 -8.24 -15.83 6.15
CA ALA A 18 -8.40 -16.50 4.88
C ALA A 18 -8.97 -15.57 3.78
N GLY A 19 -9.89 -14.68 4.15
CA GLY A 19 -10.40 -13.64 3.26
C GLY A 19 -9.33 -12.63 2.83
N LEU A 20 -8.48 -12.20 3.77
CA LEU A 20 -7.35 -11.30 3.48
C LEU A 20 -6.33 -11.95 2.55
N ASP A 21 -5.97 -13.22 2.79
CA ASP A 21 -5.08 -13.98 1.89
C ASP A 21 -5.68 -14.12 0.48
N ALA A 22 -6.98 -14.42 0.39
CA ALA A 22 -7.66 -14.54 -0.89
C ALA A 22 -7.66 -13.21 -1.67
N HIS A 23 -7.94 -12.08 -1.02
CA HIS A 23 -7.87 -10.75 -1.64
C HIS A 23 -6.43 -10.42 -2.09
N TRP A 24 -5.44 -10.64 -1.22
CA TRP A 24 -4.03 -10.40 -1.54
C TRP A 24 -3.55 -11.22 -2.75
N ARG A 25 -3.90 -12.51 -2.80
CA ARG A 25 -3.59 -13.39 -3.94
C ARG A 25 -4.32 -12.97 -5.21
N ALA A 26 -5.57 -12.53 -5.12
CA ALA A 26 -6.31 -12.00 -6.26
C ALA A 26 -5.64 -10.73 -6.81
N ALA A 27 -5.27 -9.79 -5.95
CA ALA A 27 -4.57 -8.57 -6.33
C ALA A 27 -3.19 -8.88 -6.96
N ASN A 28 -2.45 -9.85 -6.40
CA ASN A 28 -1.18 -10.33 -6.98
C ASN A 28 -1.38 -10.94 -8.36
N TYR A 29 -2.40 -11.78 -8.52
CA TYR A 29 -2.74 -12.37 -9.82
C TYR A 29 -3.06 -11.31 -10.87
N LEU A 30 -3.88 -10.32 -10.51
CA LEU A 30 -4.22 -9.20 -11.40
C LEU A 30 -2.99 -8.35 -11.73
N SER A 31 -2.09 -8.14 -10.78
CA SER A 31 -0.83 -7.40 -10.99
C SER A 31 0.07 -8.11 -12.01
N VAL A 32 0.23 -9.44 -11.87
CA VAL A 32 0.94 -10.28 -12.84
C VAL A 32 0.24 -10.24 -14.21
N GLY A 33 -1.09 -10.40 -14.23
CA GLY A 33 -1.88 -10.34 -15.46
C GLY A 33 -1.66 -9.05 -16.24
N GLN A 34 -1.65 -7.90 -15.55
CA GLN A 34 -1.32 -6.60 -16.13
C GLN A 34 0.08 -6.54 -16.74
N ILE A 35 1.10 -7.11 -16.10
CA ILE A 35 2.47 -7.05 -16.62
C ILE A 35 2.66 -7.98 -17.83
N TYR A 36 2.06 -9.17 -17.81
CA TYR A 36 2.41 -10.25 -18.74
C TYR A 36 1.37 -10.54 -19.81
N LEU A 37 0.06 -10.42 -19.53
CA LEU A 37 -0.99 -10.95 -20.40
C LEU A 37 -1.67 -9.87 -21.24
N MET A 38 -1.99 -10.20 -22.49
CA MET A 38 -2.85 -9.41 -23.37
C MET A 38 -4.12 -10.14 -23.79
N ALA A 39 -4.25 -11.43 -23.44
CA ALA A 39 -5.43 -12.26 -23.64
C ALA A 39 -5.46 -13.40 -22.60
N ASN A 40 -6.55 -14.17 -22.57
CA ASN A 40 -6.74 -15.32 -21.68
C ASN A 40 -6.54 -14.98 -20.18
N PRO A 41 -7.22 -13.95 -19.65
CA PRO A 41 -6.92 -13.39 -18.32
C PRO A 41 -7.21 -14.36 -17.16
N LEU A 42 -8.05 -15.37 -17.38
CA LEU A 42 -8.41 -16.39 -16.38
C LEU A 42 -7.74 -17.75 -16.64
N LEU A 43 -6.87 -17.85 -17.65
CA LEU A 43 -6.24 -19.11 -18.07
C LEU A 43 -7.26 -20.24 -18.33
N ALA A 44 -8.41 -19.89 -18.93
CA ALA A 44 -9.48 -20.84 -19.24
C ALA A 44 -9.08 -21.86 -20.33
N GLU A 45 -8.06 -21.52 -21.12
CA GLU A 45 -7.35 -22.42 -22.02
C GLU A 45 -5.85 -22.46 -21.66
N PRO A 46 -5.10 -23.52 -22.04
CA PRO A 46 -3.66 -23.58 -21.82
C PRO A 46 -2.95 -22.33 -22.35
N LEU A 47 -2.02 -21.79 -21.54
CA LEU A 47 -1.29 -20.57 -21.89
C LEU A 47 -0.46 -20.79 -23.16
N ARG A 48 -0.59 -19.86 -24.12
CA ARG A 48 0.19 -19.85 -25.37
C ARG A 48 0.99 -18.55 -25.50
N PRO A 49 2.08 -18.52 -26.29
CA PRO A 49 2.88 -17.31 -26.49
C PRO A 49 2.06 -16.10 -26.95
N GLU A 50 1.00 -16.31 -27.73
CA GLU A 50 0.15 -15.22 -28.25
C GLU A 50 -0.70 -14.55 -27.16
N HIS A 51 -0.85 -15.16 -26.00
CA HIS A 51 -1.52 -14.55 -24.84
C HIS A 51 -0.61 -13.58 -24.08
N VAL A 52 0.71 -13.68 -24.27
CA VAL A 52 1.72 -12.89 -23.56
C VAL A 52 2.04 -11.64 -24.35
N LYS A 53 2.22 -10.51 -23.66
CA LYS A 53 2.62 -9.25 -24.28
C LYS A 53 3.98 -9.40 -24.98
N PRO A 54 4.13 -8.87 -26.22
CA PRO A 54 5.41 -8.93 -26.93
C PRO A 54 6.50 -8.07 -26.29
N ARG A 55 6.12 -7.08 -25.46
CA ARG A 55 7.02 -6.28 -24.63
C ARG A 55 6.52 -6.32 -23.20
N LEU A 56 7.37 -6.82 -22.29
CA LEU A 56 7.07 -6.89 -20.87
C LEU A 56 7.50 -5.57 -20.22
N LEU A 57 6.52 -4.79 -19.78
CA LEU A 57 6.72 -3.49 -19.15
C LEU A 57 5.92 -3.47 -17.84
N GLY A 58 6.53 -2.94 -16.77
CA GLY A 58 5.96 -2.90 -15.43
C GLY A 58 6.93 -3.44 -14.37
N HIS A 59 6.58 -3.25 -13.10
CA HIS A 59 7.43 -3.63 -11.98
C HIS A 59 6.72 -4.61 -11.05
N TRP A 60 7.28 -5.80 -10.92
CA TRP A 60 6.80 -6.81 -9.97
C TRP A 60 7.33 -6.59 -8.56
N GLY A 61 8.60 -6.18 -8.41
CA GLY A 61 9.34 -6.26 -7.13
C GLY A 61 8.64 -5.66 -5.92
N THR A 62 7.97 -4.51 -6.07
CA THR A 62 7.22 -3.87 -4.97
C THR A 62 5.75 -4.32 -4.87
N SER A 63 5.17 -4.82 -5.97
CA SER A 63 3.73 -5.02 -6.12
C SER A 63 3.10 -5.91 -5.03
N PRO A 64 3.68 -7.07 -4.65
CA PRO A 64 3.12 -7.91 -3.58
C PRO A 64 3.07 -7.24 -2.21
N GLY A 65 4.09 -6.41 -1.90
CA GLY A 65 4.14 -5.65 -0.66
C GLY A 65 3.08 -4.56 -0.63
N LEU A 66 2.91 -3.83 -1.74
CA LEU A 66 1.84 -2.84 -1.87
C LEU A 66 0.46 -3.48 -1.78
N ASN A 67 0.24 -4.62 -2.44
CA ASN A 67 -1.01 -5.38 -2.34
C ASN A 67 -1.29 -5.84 -0.90
N LEU A 68 -0.27 -6.25 -0.14
CA LEU A 68 -0.42 -6.63 1.26
C LEU A 68 -0.88 -5.44 2.11
N VAL A 69 -0.21 -4.28 1.95
CA VAL A 69 -0.60 -3.04 2.64
C VAL A 69 -2.02 -2.64 2.27
N HIS A 70 -2.37 -2.63 0.98
CA HIS A 70 -3.70 -2.27 0.51
C HIS A 70 -4.78 -3.19 1.12
N THR A 71 -4.53 -4.51 1.14
CA THR A 71 -5.44 -5.51 1.71
C THR A 71 -5.77 -5.19 3.17
N HIS A 72 -4.74 -4.94 3.98
CA HIS A 72 -4.93 -4.66 5.41
C HIS A 72 -5.42 -3.23 5.68
N LEU A 73 -5.10 -2.27 4.82
CA LEU A 73 -5.68 -0.93 4.90
C LEU A 73 -7.20 -0.99 4.66
N ASN A 74 -7.65 -1.72 3.63
CA ASN A 74 -9.08 -1.95 3.39
C ASN A 74 -9.78 -2.66 4.55
N ARG A 75 -9.09 -3.58 5.23
CA ARG A 75 -9.60 -4.21 6.45
C ARG A 75 -9.89 -3.17 7.53
N VAL A 76 -8.90 -2.35 7.89
CA VAL A 76 -9.05 -1.39 8.99
C VAL A 76 -9.98 -0.24 8.64
N ILE A 77 -10.03 0.20 7.38
CA ILE A 77 -11.02 1.17 6.88
C ILE A 77 -12.44 0.65 7.15
N LYS A 78 -12.74 -0.58 6.72
CA LYS A 78 -14.07 -1.16 6.90
C LYS A 78 -14.39 -1.45 8.37
N ALA A 79 -13.43 -1.94 9.13
CA ALA A 79 -13.65 -2.33 10.52
C ALA A 79 -13.86 -1.13 11.45
N ARG A 80 -13.31 0.03 11.11
CA ARG A 80 -13.30 1.23 11.96
C ARG A 80 -14.03 2.43 11.35
N ASP A 81 -14.59 2.29 10.15
CA ASP A 81 -15.28 3.36 9.40
C ASP A 81 -14.39 4.61 9.23
N LEU A 82 -13.16 4.39 8.73
CA LEU A 82 -12.14 5.44 8.61
C LEU A 82 -12.30 6.24 7.31
N ASP A 83 -12.17 7.56 7.40
CA ASP A 83 -11.76 8.36 6.25
C ASP A 83 -10.25 8.21 6.06
N ALA A 84 -9.85 7.61 4.94
CA ALA A 84 -8.46 7.23 4.72
C ALA A 84 -8.02 7.48 3.28
N LEU A 85 -6.80 8.00 3.17
CA LEU A 85 -6.08 8.20 1.93
C LEU A 85 -4.78 7.39 1.97
N CYS A 86 -4.35 6.84 0.83
CA CYS A 86 -3.05 6.18 0.73
C CYS A 86 -2.13 6.89 -0.27
N VAL A 87 -0.92 7.23 0.18
CA VAL A 87 0.17 7.72 -0.64
C VAL A 87 1.14 6.56 -0.95
N TRP A 88 1.30 6.24 -2.23
CA TRP A 88 2.12 5.13 -2.71
C TRP A 88 3.48 5.63 -3.19
N GLY A 89 4.46 5.75 -2.28
CA GLY A 89 5.82 6.20 -2.60
C GLY A 89 6.52 5.38 -3.67
N PRO A 90 6.51 4.02 -3.60
CA PRO A 90 6.95 3.14 -4.70
C PRO A 90 5.96 3.12 -5.87
N GLY A 91 5.68 4.28 -6.46
CA GLY A 91 4.62 4.49 -7.45
C GLY A 91 4.83 3.72 -8.75
N HIS A 92 6.05 3.24 -9.02
CA HIS A 92 6.32 2.28 -10.09
C HIS A 92 5.59 0.93 -9.92
N GLY A 93 5.01 0.67 -8.75
CA GLY A 93 4.08 -0.42 -8.44
C GLY A 93 2.63 -0.18 -8.89
N GLY A 94 2.41 0.61 -9.96
CA GLY A 94 1.10 0.89 -10.54
C GLY A 94 0.15 -0.32 -10.71
N PRO A 95 0.62 -1.51 -11.16
CA PRO A 95 -0.24 -2.70 -11.26
C PRO A 95 -0.95 -3.08 -9.96
N ALA A 96 -0.30 -2.90 -8.82
CA ALA A 96 -0.85 -3.23 -7.51
C ALA A 96 -2.03 -2.31 -7.16
N VAL A 97 -1.86 -1.00 -7.34
CA VAL A 97 -2.91 -0.03 -7.03
C VAL A 97 -4.09 -0.16 -8.00
N LEU A 98 -3.81 -0.32 -9.30
CA LEU A 98 -4.84 -0.58 -10.32
C LEU A 98 -5.62 -1.87 -10.04
N ALA A 99 -4.94 -2.95 -9.64
CA ALA A 99 -5.58 -4.22 -9.30
C ALA A 99 -6.57 -4.06 -8.14
N ASN A 100 -6.19 -3.33 -7.09
CA ASN A 100 -7.06 -3.11 -5.95
C ASN A 100 -8.24 -2.17 -6.28
N ALA A 101 -8.00 -1.07 -7.00
CA ALA A 101 -9.06 -0.18 -7.49
C ALA A 101 -10.10 -0.94 -8.35
N TRP A 102 -9.64 -1.93 -9.13
CA TRP A 102 -10.55 -2.78 -9.91
C TRP A 102 -11.30 -3.81 -9.05
N LEU A 103 -10.65 -4.40 -8.04
CA LEU A 103 -11.30 -5.34 -7.11
C LEU A 103 -12.39 -4.67 -6.28
N GLU A 104 -12.15 -3.45 -5.79
CA GLU A 104 -13.11 -2.68 -5.00
C GLU A 104 -14.21 -2.04 -5.86
N GLY A 105 -13.97 -1.84 -7.15
CA GLY A 105 -14.96 -1.40 -8.14
C GLY A 105 -14.80 0.05 -8.63
N SER A 106 -14.04 0.88 -7.91
CA SER A 106 -13.80 2.30 -8.24
C SER A 106 -13.19 2.49 -9.64
N TYR A 107 -12.39 1.53 -10.09
CA TYR A 107 -11.87 1.53 -11.47
C TYR A 107 -12.98 1.38 -12.52
N GLY A 108 -13.94 0.48 -12.30
CA GLY A 108 -15.07 0.26 -13.22
C GLY A 108 -16.10 1.39 -13.18
N GLU A 109 -16.24 2.08 -12.06
CA GLU A 109 -17.06 3.30 -11.95
C GLU A 109 -16.45 4.46 -12.77
N THR A 110 -15.12 4.59 -12.73
CA THR A 110 -14.37 5.61 -13.47
C THR A 110 -14.24 5.27 -14.96
N TYR A 111 -13.99 4.00 -15.27
CA TYR A 111 -13.79 3.46 -16.62
C TYR A 111 -14.80 2.33 -16.90
N PRO A 112 -16.04 2.66 -17.32
CA PRO A 112 -17.13 1.69 -17.45
C PRO A 112 -16.87 0.53 -18.43
N ASP A 113 -15.95 0.70 -19.38
CA ASP A 113 -15.57 -0.37 -20.31
C ASP A 113 -14.62 -1.40 -19.69
N VAL A 114 -14.12 -1.17 -18.48
CA VAL A 114 -13.25 -2.07 -17.71
C VAL A 114 -13.98 -2.59 -16.47
N GLY A 115 -15.21 -3.08 -16.66
CA GLY A 115 -16.06 -3.62 -15.61
C GLY A 115 -15.47 -4.82 -14.85
N ARG A 116 -16.08 -5.19 -13.72
CA ARG A 116 -15.62 -6.29 -12.85
C ARG A 116 -16.07 -7.67 -13.35
N ASP A 117 -15.71 -8.00 -14.59
CA ASP A 117 -15.98 -9.28 -15.25
C ASP A 117 -14.77 -9.79 -16.06
N ALA A 118 -14.91 -10.93 -16.74
CA ALA A 118 -13.81 -11.52 -17.52
C ALA A 118 -13.37 -10.64 -18.71
N ALA A 119 -14.28 -9.89 -19.32
CA ALA A 119 -13.96 -9.01 -20.45
C ALA A 119 -13.26 -7.73 -19.97
N GLY A 120 -13.72 -7.15 -18.87
CA GLY A 120 -13.06 -6.03 -18.21
C GLY A 120 -11.69 -6.42 -17.65
N MET A 121 -11.53 -7.62 -17.08
CA MET A 121 -10.21 -8.14 -16.66
C MET A 121 -9.25 -8.26 -17.86
N ALA A 122 -9.73 -8.75 -19.02
CA ALA A 122 -8.91 -8.81 -20.24
C ALA A 122 -8.45 -7.41 -20.69
N ARG A 123 -9.33 -6.41 -20.60
CA ARG A 123 -9.03 -5.01 -20.92
C ARG A 123 -8.02 -4.42 -19.93
N LEU A 124 -8.26 -4.60 -18.63
CA LEU A 124 -7.36 -4.20 -17.54
C LEU A 124 -5.94 -4.72 -17.80
N PHE A 125 -5.81 -6.00 -18.14
CA PHE A 125 -4.52 -6.61 -18.39
C PHE A 125 -3.86 -6.02 -19.64
N ARG A 126 -4.59 -5.98 -20.75
CA ARG A 126 -4.07 -5.57 -22.04
C ARG A 126 -3.62 -4.10 -22.03
N GLN A 127 -4.36 -3.19 -21.41
CA GLN A 127 -4.11 -1.76 -21.47
C GLN A 127 -2.90 -1.30 -20.63
N PHE A 128 -2.52 -2.04 -19.61
CA PHE A 128 -1.40 -1.66 -18.75
C PHE A 128 -0.08 -1.55 -19.53
N SER A 129 0.57 -0.38 -19.48
CA SER A 129 1.84 -0.10 -20.18
C SER A 129 1.82 -0.48 -21.68
N PHE A 130 0.68 -0.29 -22.33
CA PHE A 130 0.48 -0.60 -23.75
C PHE A 130 0.28 0.68 -24.56
N PRO A 131 0.66 0.73 -25.85
CA PRO A 131 0.37 1.89 -26.69
C PRO A 131 -1.13 2.24 -26.71
N GLY A 132 -1.47 3.46 -26.28
CA GLY A 132 -2.86 3.92 -26.14
C GLY A 132 -3.61 3.34 -24.93
N GLY A 133 -2.90 2.71 -23.98
CA GLY A 133 -3.44 2.26 -22.70
C GLY A 133 -2.98 3.15 -21.55
N VAL A 134 -2.81 2.55 -20.36
CA VAL A 134 -2.54 3.28 -19.10
C VAL A 134 -1.05 3.25 -18.71
N PRO A 135 -0.54 4.23 -17.95
CA PRO A 135 0.83 4.29 -17.46
C PRO A 135 1.25 3.11 -16.58
N SER A 136 2.56 2.98 -16.38
CA SER A 136 3.17 1.97 -15.50
C SER A 136 3.16 2.36 -14.01
N HIS A 137 2.95 3.65 -13.72
CA HIS A 137 2.98 4.22 -12.37
C HIS A 137 1.56 4.44 -11.83
N VAL A 138 1.45 4.85 -10.55
CA VAL A 138 0.18 5.28 -9.92
C VAL A 138 -0.23 6.67 -10.44
N ALA A 139 -0.31 6.82 -11.75
CA ALA A 139 -0.54 8.08 -12.44
C ALA A 139 -1.88 8.73 -12.05
N PRO A 140 -2.09 10.03 -12.35
CA PRO A 140 -3.30 10.76 -11.98
C PRO A 140 -4.62 10.17 -12.50
N GLU A 141 -4.56 9.34 -13.54
CA GLU A 141 -5.71 8.60 -14.07
C GLU A 141 -6.10 7.38 -13.22
N THR A 142 -5.30 7.02 -12.21
CA THR A 142 -5.60 5.95 -11.26
C THR A 142 -6.57 6.48 -10.20
N PRO A 143 -7.78 5.92 -10.05
CA PRO A 143 -8.69 6.32 -8.99
C PRO A 143 -8.03 6.24 -7.62
N GLY A 144 -8.18 7.29 -6.81
CA GLY A 144 -7.55 7.41 -5.49
C GLY A 144 -6.11 7.94 -5.49
N SER A 145 -5.48 8.16 -6.65
CA SER A 145 -4.11 8.71 -6.68
C SER A 145 -4.08 10.22 -6.52
N ILE A 146 -3.27 10.69 -5.57
CA ILE A 146 -2.82 12.09 -5.47
C ILE A 146 -1.28 12.20 -5.58
N HIS A 147 -0.60 11.08 -5.81
CA HIS A 147 0.86 10.98 -5.80
C HIS A 147 1.28 9.86 -6.75
N GLU A 148 1.94 10.23 -7.85
CA GLU A 148 2.34 9.27 -8.88
C GLU A 148 3.50 8.35 -8.46
N GLY A 149 4.42 8.85 -7.63
CA GLY A 149 5.60 8.10 -7.16
C GLY A 149 6.55 7.67 -8.28
N GLY A 150 6.60 8.43 -9.38
CA GLY A 150 7.61 8.29 -10.44
C GLY A 150 8.95 8.88 -10.03
N GLU A 151 8.97 10.19 -9.75
CA GLU A 151 10.10 10.82 -9.06
C GLU A 151 9.98 10.58 -7.55
N LEU A 152 10.86 9.74 -7.03
CA LEU A 152 10.88 9.28 -5.65
C LEU A 152 11.33 10.39 -4.68
N GLY A 153 10.71 10.46 -3.51
CA GLY A 153 11.19 11.28 -2.38
C GLY A 153 10.13 12.17 -1.73
N TYR A 154 8.97 12.31 -2.34
CA TYR A 154 7.93 13.26 -1.92
C TYR A 154 6.73 12.62 -1.21
N SER A 155 6.73 11.29 -1.05
CA SER A 155 5.60 10.55 -0.49
C SER A 155 5.20 11.08 0.87
N LEU A 156 6.15 11.16 1.80
CA LEU A 156 5.85 11.57 3.17
C LEU A 156 5.49 13.06 3.26
N SER A 157 6.15 13.95 2.51
CA SER A 157 5.75 15.37 2.48
C SER A 157 4.34 15.58 1.91
N HIS A 158 3.95 14.83 0.87
CA HIS A 158 2.58 14.87 0.37
C HIS A 158 1.58 14.29 1.38
N ALA A 159 1.97 13.24 2.12
CA ALA A 159 1.12 12.65 3.14
C ALA A 159 0.82 13.62 4.30
N TYR A 160 1.83 14.32 4.82
CA TYR A 160 1.61 15.36 5.84
C TYR A 160 0.81 16.54 5.29
N GLY A 161 1.11 16.98 4.06
CA GLY A 161 0.35 18.03 3.40
C GLY A 161 -1.14 17.69 3.26
N ALA A 162 -1.48 16.43 2.99
CA ALA A 162 -2.86 15.97 2.92
C ALA A 162 -3.54 15.86 4.30
N ALA A 163 -2.78 15.62 5.36
CA ALA A 163 -3.31 15.52 6.72
C ALA A 163 -3.61 16.88 7.38
N PHE A 164 -2.89 17.94 7.00
CA PHE A 164 -3.10 19.27 7.59
C PHE A 164 -4.53 19.78 7.37
N ASP A 165 -5.11 20.39 8.41
CA ASP A 165 -6.49 20.89 8.46
C ASP A 165 -7.59 19.83 8.20
N HIS A 166 -7.25 18.54 8.29
CA HIS A 166 -8.16 17.41 8.06
C HIS A 166 -8.18 16.45 9.27
N PRO A 167 -8.79 16.84 10.43
CA PRO A 167 -8.62 16.15 11.72
C PRO A 167 -9.03 14.67 11.74
N ASP A 168 -9.99 14.29 10.91
CA ASP A 168 -10.51 12.92 10.84
C ASP A 168 -9.80 12.05 9.80
N LEU A 169 -8.90 12.63 8.99
CA LEU A 169 -8.25 11.92 7.89
C LEU A 169 -7.04 11.11 8.37
N LEU A 170 -7.04 9.81 8.06
CA LEU A 170 -5.85 8.97 8.13
C LEU A 170 -5.13 8.94 6.77
N VAL A 171 -3.87 9.35 6.73
CA VAL A 171 -3.02 9.22 5.54
C VAL A 171 -2.00 8.10 5.75
N ALA A 172 -2.26 6.93 5.17
CA ALA A 172 -1.29 5.84 5.10
C ALA A 172 -0.24 6.14 4.03
N CYS A 173 1.03 6.23 4.40
CA CYS A 173 2.12 6.59 3.49
C CYS A 173 3.09 5.44 3.34
N VAL A 174 3.01 4.71 2.21
CA VAL A 174 3.98 3.65 1.90
C VAL A 174 5.24 4.27 1.33
N ILE A 175 6.38 3.97 1.96
CA ILE A 175 7.68 4.55 1.65
C ILE A 175 8.59 3.44 1.14
N GLY A 176 9.17 3.60 -0.06
CA GLY A 176 10.19 2.67 -0.51
C GLY A 176 11.45 2.79 0.34
N ASP A 177 12.07 1.70 0.74
CA ASP A 177 13.37 1.76 1.42
C ASP A 177 14.49 2.32 0.54
N GLY A 178 14.39 2.16 -0.79
CA GLY A 178 15.23 2.88 -1.75
C GLY A 178 14.88 4.36 -1.89
N GLU A 179 13.59 4.70 -1.78
CA GLU A 179 13.12 6.10 -1.74
C GLU A 179 13.68 6.81 -0.50
N ALA A 180 13.76 6.09 0.63
CA ALA A 180 14.24 6.59 1.92
C ALA A 180 15.68 7.11 1.92
N GLU A 181 16.45 6.78 0.88
CA GLU A 181 17.81 7.28 0.68
C GLU A 181 17.85 8.66 -0.01
N THR A 182 16.71 9.15 -0.51
CA THR A 182 16.62 10.46 -1.14
C THR A 182 16.64 11.58 -0.09
N GLY A 183 17.27 12.71 -0.42
CA GLY A 183 17.31 13.89 0.45
C GLY A 183 15.92 14.41 0.85
N PRO A 184 14.97 14.59 -0.09
CA PRO A 184 13.62 15.01 0.23
C PRO A 184 12.91 14.10 1.24
N LEU A 185 13.01 12.78 1.07
CA LEU A 185 12.34 11.87 2.01
C LEU A 185 13.03 11.86 3.37
N ALA A 186 14.36 11.85 3.40
CA ALA A 186 15.13 11.87 4.64
C ALA A 186 14.76 13.07 5.54
N THR A 187 14.56 14.26 4.96
CA THR A 187 14.14 15.44 5.74
C THR A 187 12.64 15.45 6.07
N SER A 188 11.80 14.82 5.25
CA SER A 188 10.35 14.82 5.45
C SER A 188 9.88 14.09 6.72
N TRP A 189 10.70 13.23 7.33
CA TRP A 189 10.45 12.64 8.66
C TRP A 189 10.33 13.68 9.79
N HIS A 190 10.78 14.90 9.55
CA HIS A 190 10.59 16.02 10.49
C HIS A 190 9.20 16.66 10.40
N SER A 191 8.35 16.24 9.47
CA SER A 191 7.04 16.87 9.26
C SER A 191 6.08 16.69 10.45
N ASN A 192 6.22 15.62 11.25
CA ASN A 192 5.44 15.44 12.50
C ASN A 192 5.67 16.54 13.54
N LYS A 193 6.73 17.34 13.46
CA LYS A 193 6.95 18.47 14.38
C LYS A 193 6.05 19.67 14.06
N PHE A 194 5.39 19.66 12.91
CA PHE A 194 4.48 20.72 12.47
C PHE A 194 3.01 20.29 12.53
N LEU A 195 2.73 19.01 12.77
CA LEU A 195 1.39 18.45 12.84
C LEU A 195 0.82 18.63 14.24
N ASP A 196 -0.38 19.21 14.33
CA ASP A 196 -1.15 19.35 15.56
C ASP A 196 -2.26 18.29 15.58
N PRO A 197 -2.19 17.26 16.46
CA PRO A 197 -3.17 16.17 16.48
C PRO A 197 -4.59 16.60 16.88
N VAL A 198 -4.79 17.85 17.32
CA VAL A 198 -6.11 18.41 17.61
C VAL A 198 -6.81 18.94 16.36
N HIS A 199 -6.06 19.49 15.40
CA HIS A 199 -6.60 20.20 14.25
C HIS A 199 -6.30 19.50 12.91
N ASP A 200 -5.25 18.68 12.88
CA ASP A 200 -4.79 17.95 11.71
C ASP A 200 -5.11 16.46 11.82
N GLY A 201 -5.12 15.79 10.67
CA GLY A 201 -5.24 14.34 10.57
C GLY A 201 -4.00 13.61 11.06
N ALA A 202 -3.92 12.32 10.76
CA ALA A 202 -2.79 11.48 11.16
C ALA A 202 -2.07 10.89 9.95
N VAL A 203 -0.75 10.91 9.96
CA VAL A 203 0.06 10.18 8.99
C VAL A 203 0.54 8.87 9.60
N LEU A 204 0.31 7.75 8.90
CA LEU A 204 0.86 6.44 9.24
C LEU A 204 1.94 6.06 8.21
N PRO A 205 3.23 6.31 8.50
CA PRO A 205 4.32 5.88 7.62
C PRO A 205 4.50 4.37 7.67
N ILE A 206 4.56 3.75 6.49
CA ILE A 206 4.82 2.31 6.30
C ILE A 206 6.11 2.20 5.50
N LEU A 207 7.23 1.95 6.20
CA LEU A 207 8.52 1.73 5.55
C LEU A 207 8.51 0.35 4.88
N HIS A 208 8.42 0.32 3.55
CA HIS A 208 8.45 -0.89 2.75
C HIS A 208 9.89 -1.40 2.60
N LEU A 209 10.38 -2.01 3.68
CA LEU A 209 11.74 -2.52 3.83
C LEU A 209 11.95 -3.87 3.12
N ASN A 210 11.76 -3.89 1.79
CA ASN A 210 11.90 -5.11 0.98
C ASN A 210 13.36 -5.51 0.68
N GLY A 211 14.32 -4.67 1.06
CA GLY A 211 15.74 -4.98 1.08
C GLY A 211 16.52 -4.51 -0.15
N TYR A 212 15.84 -4.06 -1.20
CA TYR A 212 16.46 -3.77 -2.49
C TYR A 212 15.82 -2.59 -3.22
N LYS A 213 16.67 -1.86 -3.93
CA LYS A 213 16.31 -0.98 -5.05
C LYS A 213 16.69 -1.65 -6.37
N ILE A 214 16.67 -0.92 -7.49
CA ILE A 214 16.82 -1.49 -8.85
C ILE A 214 17.95 -2.54 -8.98
N ALA A 215 19.14 -2.23 -8.49
CA ALA A 215 20.31 -3.10 -8.65
C ALA A 215 21.23 -3.12 -7.42
N ASN A 216 20.71 -2.73 -6.24
CA ASN A 216 21.48 -2.64 -5.01
C ASN A 216 20.60 -2.94 -3.80
N PRO A 217 21.20 -3.39 -2.70
CA PRO A 217 20.52 -3.32 -1.42
C PRO A 217 20.26 -1.87 -0.99
N THR A 218 19.33 -1.70 -0.06
CA THR A 218 19.01 -0.41 0.54
C THR A 218 19.74 -0.21 1.85
N VAL A 219 20.10 1.03 2.18
CA VAL A 219 20.88 1.37 3.38
C VAL A 219 20.13 0.93 4.63
N LEU A 220 18.86 1.35 4.76
CA LEU A 220 18.05 1.08 5.95
C LEU A 220 17.81 -0.42 6.17
N ALA A 221 17.68 -1.22 5.10
CA ALA A 221 17.47 -2.67 5.22
C ALA A 221 18.74 -3.44 5.61
N ARG A 222 19.90 -2.78 5.63
CA ARG A 222 21.19 -3.37 6.03
C ARG A 222 21.69 -2.85 7.37
N LEU A 223 20.99 -1.91 7.98
CA LEU A 223 21.27 -1.50 9.36
C LEU A 223 20.88 -2.63 10.32
N PRO A 224 21.58 -2.77 11.46
CA PRO A 224 21.05 -3.46 12.62
C PRO A 224 19.67 -2.90 13.00
N GLU A 225 18.75 -3.77 13.41
CA GLU A 225 17.36 -3.38 13.74
C GLU A 225 17.31 -2.32 14.85
N ASP A 226 18.19 -2.42 15.85
CA ASP A 226 18.28 -1.46 16.96
C ASP A 226 18.78 -0.07 16.54
N GLU A 227 19.64 -0.02 15.50
CA GLU A 227 20.09 1.24 14.91
C GLU A 227 18.95 1.91 14.12
N LEU A 228 18.19 1.12 13.34
CA LEU A 228 17.01 1.62 12.63
C LEU A 228 15.93 2.12 13.60
N ASP A 229 15.66 1.37 14.67
CA ASP A 229 14.73 1.77 15.72
C ASP A 229 15.18 3.09 16.39
N THR A 230 16.47 3.22 16.68
CA THR A 230 17.02 4.45 17.28
C THR A 230 16.86 5.64 16.35
N LEU A 231 17.07 5.46 15.03
CA LEU A 231 16.87 6.50 14.03
C LEU A 231 15.38 6.94 13.98
N LEU A 232 14.45 5.99 13.84
CA LEU A 232 13.02 6.29 13.72
C LEU A 232 12.45 6.90 15.01
N ARG A 233 12.88 6.42 16.18
CA ARG A 233 12.55 7.04 17.48
C ARG A 233 13.18 8.42 17.63
N GLY A 234 14.37 8.63 17.09
CA GLY A 234 15.01 9.96 16.98
C GLY A 234 14.18 10.94 16.13
N TYR A 235 13.46 10.46 15.13
CA TYR A 235 12.45 11.22 14.40
C TYR A 235 11.11 11.36 15.15
N GLY A 236 10.95 10.80 16.35
CA GLY A 236 9.72 10.89 17.13
C GLY A 236 8.62 9.93 16.67
N HIS A 237 8.97 8.83 16.01
CA HIS A 237 8.05 7.74 15.70
C HIS A 237 8.24 6.57 16.67
N ASP A 238 7.20 5.73 16.82
CA ASP A 238 7.28 4.47 17.56
C ASP A 238 7.17 3.28 16.60
N PRO A 239 8.29 2.62 16.22
CA PRO A 239 8.29 1.57 15.21
C PRO A 239 7.50 0.33 15.61
N LEU A 240 6.75 -0.23 14.65
CA LEU A 240 6.11 -1.54 14.73
C LEU A 240 6.64 -2.42 13.61
N HIS A 241 7.10 -3.63 13.97
CA HIS A 241 7.75 -4.54 13.04
C HIS A 241 6.81 -5.63 12.54
N VAL A 242 6.87 -5.88 11.24
CA VAL A 242 6.24 -7.03 10.58
C VAL A 242 7.29 -7.68 9.68
N THR A 243 7.74 -8.86 10.05
CA THR A 243 8.76 -9.63 9.32
C THR A 243 8.29 -11.07 9.14
N GLY A 244 8.70 -11.71 8.05
CA GLY A 244 8.40 -13.11 7.78
C GLY A 244 8.18 -13.42 6.30
N ASP A 245 8.14 -14.70 5.99
CA ASP A 245 7.93 -15.27 4.66
C ASP A 245 6.71 -16.21 4.59
N ASP A 246 6.19 -16.66 5.74
CA ASP A 246 4.92 -17.38 5.83
C ASP A 246 3.71 -16.42 5.73
N PRO A 247 2.87 -16.50 4.68
CA PRO A 247 1.77 -15.56 4.48
C PRO A 247 0.80 -15.49 5.65
N ALA A 248 0.44 -16.63 6.26
CA ALA A 248 -0.52 -16.67 7.36
C ALA A 248 0.01 -15.95 8.61
N ALA A 249 1.28 -16.15 8.95
CA ALA A 249 1.94 -15.43 10.03
C ALA A 249 2.05 -13.93 9.74
N VAL A 250 2.44 -13.56 8.51
CA VAL A 250 2.56 -12.17 8.08
C VAL A 250 1.20 -11.46 8.12
N HIS A 251 0.13 -12.04 7.57
CA HIS A 251 -1.21 -11.45 7.64
C HIS A 251 -1.64 -11.18 9.09
N ARG A 252 -1.43 -12.14 9.99
CA ARG A 252 -1.79 -11.96 11.40
C ARG A 252 -0.93 -10.89 12.08
N ALA A 253 0.35 -10.78 11.72
CA ALA A 253 1.25 -9.75 12.24
C ALA A 253 0.89 -8.35 11.71
N THR A 254 0.63 -8.21 10.41
CA THR A 254 0.21 -6.93 9.79
C THR A 254 -1.09 -6.44 10.38
N ALA A 255 -2.09 -7.31 10.54
CA ALA A 255 -3.38 -6.94 11.14
C ALA A 255 -3.20 -6.37 12.55
N ARG A 256 -2.42 -7.05 13.41
CA ARG A 256 -2.11 -6.56 14.76
C ARG A 256 -1.32 -5.26 14.77
N ALA A 257 -0.34 -5.13 13.88
CA ALA A 257 0.49 -3.92 13.80
C ALA A 257 -0.35 -2.71 13.39
N MET A 258 -1.21 -2.85 12.38
CA MET A 258 -2.14 -1.78 11.97
C MET A 258 -3.16 -1.47 13.08
N ASP A 259 -3.74 -2.48 13.73
CA ASP A 259 -4.65 -2.23 14.84
C ASP A 259 -3.98 -1.46 15.98
N THR A 260 -2.76 -1.87 16.35
CA THR A 260 -1.96 -1.20 17.39
C THR A 260 -1.61 0.22 16.99
N ALA A 261 -1.20 0.45 15.74
CA ALA A 261 -0.88 1.79 15.24
C ALA A 261 -2.09 2.72 15.32
N LEU A 262 -3.26 2.24 14.88
CA LEU A 262 -4.49 3.02 14.88
C LEU A 262 -5.04 3.27 16.28
N ASP A 263 -4.93 2.32 17.19
CA ASP A 263 -5.30 2.52 18.60
C ASP A 263 -4.43 3.61 19.25
N ARG A 264 -3.14 3.63 18.92
CA ARG A 264 -2.20 4.66 19.39
C ARG A 264 -2.49 6.02 18.77
N ILE A 265 -2.76 6.09 17.47
CA ILE A 265 -3.15 7.33 16.79
C ILE A 265 -4.42 7.90 17.43
N ALA A 266 -5.46 7.08 17.61
CA ALA A 266 -6.71 7.51 18.23
C ALA A 266 -6.54 7.91 19.71
N ALA A 267 -5.54 7.37 20.42
CA ALA A 267 -5.21 7.83 21.76
C ALA A 267 -4.53 9.21 21.74
N ILE A 268 -3.64 9.47 20.77
CA ILE A 268 -2.95 10.75 20.61
C ILE A 268 -3.94 11.86 20.25
N GLN A 269 -4.88 11.61 19.33
CA GLN A 269 -5.89 12.61 18.91
C GLN A 269 -6.93 12.93 20.01
N ARG A 270 -7.04 12.09 21.05
CA ARG A 270 -7.97 12.29 22.18
C ARG A 270 -7.33 12.90 23.43
N ALA A 271 -5.99 12.99 23.46
CA ALA A 271 -5.23 13.46 24.61
C ALA A 271 -5.25 14.99 24.74
#